data_AF-A0A930AW21-F1
#
_entry.id   AF-A0A930AW21-F1
#
_cell.length_a   1.000
_cell.length_b   1.000
_cell.length_c   1.000
_cell.angle_alpha   90.00
_cell.angle_beta   90.00
_cell.angle_gamma   90.00
#
_symmetry.space_group_name_H-M   'P 1'
#
loop_
_entity.id
_entity.type
_entity.pdbx_description
1 polymer ?
#
loop_
_entity_poly.entity_id
_entity_poly.type
_entity_poly.pdbx_seq_one_letter_code
_entity_poly.pdbx_strand_id
1 'polypeptide(L)' 'INGGNINITAQFAFDFDLTASLNGGTVIVNGTQVTSITNSMMEGGGGPGGFGGPQH' A
#
# COMPACT_ATOMS: atom_id res chain seq x y z
N ILE A 1 7.76 3.22 6.33
CA ILE A 1 8.88 2.28 6.53
C ILE A 1 10.18 3.02 6.23
N ASN A 2 11.09 3.11 7.20
CA ASN A 2 12.35 3.86 7.07
C ASN A 2 13.60 2.96 7.08
N GLY A 3 13.46 1.67 7.36
CA GLY A 3 14.57 0.72 7.45
C GLY A 3 14.13 -0.68 7.90
N GLY A 4 15.08 -1.63 7.91
CA GLY A 4 14.86 -3.03 8.30
C GLY A 4 14.53 -3.96 7.14
N ASN A 5 14.30 -5.24 7.46
CA ASN A 5 13.83 -6.26 6.52
C ASN A 5 12.43 -6.73 6.95
N ILE A 6 11.45 -6.55 6.08
CA ILE A 6 10.05 -6.93 6.31
C ILE A 6 9.67 -7.95 5.26
N ASN A 7 9.15 -9.11 5.70
CA ASN A 7 8.66 -10.16 4.82
C ASN A 7 7.20 -10.46 5.15
N ILE A 8 6.33 -10.30 4.15
CA ILE A 8 4.87 -10.34 4.30
C ILE A 8 4.32 -11.39 3.34
N THR A 9 3.49 -12.28 3.87
CA THR A 9 2.66 -13.18 3.06
C THR A 9 1.20 -12.82 3.30
N ALA A 10 0.56 -12.21 2.32
CA ALA A 10 -0.81 -11.71 2.44
C ALA A 10 -1.46 -11.54 1.06
N GLN A 11 -2.81 -11.63 1.00
CA GLN A 11 -3.56 -11.28 -0.20
C GLN A 11 -3.49 -9.78 -0.50
N PHE A 12 -3.60 -8.94 0.54
CA PHE A 12 -3.37 -7.50 0.50
C PHE A 12 -2.37 -7.12 1.58
N ALA A 13 -1.23 -6.56 1.20
CA ALA A 13 -0.11 -6.34 2.13
C ALA A 13 -0.21 -5.04 2.94
N PHE A 14 -0.95 -4.04 2.43
CA PHE A 14 -1.02 -2.73 3.04
C PHE A 14 -2.45 -2.22 3.06
N ASP A 15 -2.87 -1.73 4.22
CA ASP A 15 -4.13 -1.05 4.46
C ASP A 15 -3.82 0.17 5.34
N PHE A 16 -4.18 1.37 4.88
CA PHE A 16 -3.87 2.61 5.57
C PHE A 16 -4.87 3.73 5.22
N ASP A 17 -5.19 4.57 6.20
CA ASP A 17 -6.17 5.65 6.02
C ASP A 17 -5.58 6.91 5.37
N LEU A 18 -4.35 7.31 5.75
CA LEU A 18 -3.71 8.55 5.29
C LEU A 18 -2.57 8.27 4.32
N THR A 19 -1.31 8.41 4.77
CA THR A 19 -0.13 8.25 3.93
C THR A 19 0.76 7.15 4.47
N ALA A 20 1.12 6.23 3.59
CA ALA A 20 2.21 5.28 3.81
C ALA A 20 3.37 5.61 2.87
N SER A 21 4.59 5.59 3.38
CA SER A 21 5.80 5.87 2.59
C SER A 21 6.87 4.82 2.86
N LEU A 22 7.56 4.39 1.81
CA LEU A 22 8.74 3.53 1.88
C LEU A 22 9.98 4.37 1.58
N ASN A 23 10.65 4.84 2.62
CA ASN A 23 11.82 5.71 2.53
C ASN A 23 13.14 4.95 2.70
N GLY A 24 13.08 3.67 3.06
CA GLY A 24 14.25 2.81 3.25
C GLY A 24 13.89 1.40 3.72
N GLY A 25 14.87 0.51 3.73
CA GLY A 25 14.71 -0.91 4.06
C GLY A 25 14.33 -1.79 2.87
N THR A 26 14.15 -3.08 3.16
CA THR A 26 13.75 -4.10 2.18
C THR A 26 12.39 -4.65 2.59
N VAL A 27 11.40 -4.54 1.70
CA VAL A 27 10.05 -5.04 1.92
C VAL A 27 9.74 -6.08 0.85
N ILE A 28 9.44 -7.30 1.27
CA ILE A 28 9.11 -8.42 0.40
C ILE A 28 7.66 -8.81 0.65
N VAL A 29 6.85 -8.82 -0.40
CA VAL A 29 5.44 -9.24 -0.37
C VAL A 29 5.30 -10.45 -1.28
N ASN A 30 4.87 -11.59 -0.73
CA ASN A 30 4.70 -12.85 -1.45
C ASN A 30 5.93 -13.24 -2.30
N GLY A 31 7.13 -13.04 -1.74
CA GLY A 31 8.40 -13.36 -2.38
C GLY A 31 8.93 -12.30 -3.35
N THR A 32 8.17 -11.24 -3.64
CA THR A 32 8.60 -10.13 -4.51
C THR A 32 8.96 -8.90 -3.69
N GLN A 33 10.15 -8.33 -3.90
CA GLN A 33 10.50 -7.06 -3.29
C GLN A 33 9.65 -5.93 -3.91
N VAL A 34 9.04 -5.11 -3.06
CA VAL A 34 8.27 -3.94 -3.47
C VAL A 34 9.04 -2.65 -3.17
N THR A 35 8.88 -1.65 -4.02
CA THR A 35 9.52 -0.32 -3.89
C THR A 35 8.51 0.79 -3.60
N SER A 36 7.22 0.48 -3.60
CA SER A 36 6.13 1.38 -3.21
C SER A 36 5.13 0.66 -2.33
N ILE A 37 4.37 1.42 -1.54
CA ILE A 37 3.25 0.93 -0.75
C ILE A 37 1.96 1.25 -1.50
N THR A 38 1.22 0.22 -1.91
CA THR A 38 -0.06 0.34 -2.60
C THR A 38 -1.18 -0.05 -1.64
N ASN A 39 -2.21 0.79 -1.51
CA ASN A 39 -3.32 0.54 -0.60
C ASN A 39 -4.23 -0.57 -1.14
N SER A 40 -4.67 -1.48 -0.28
CA SER A 40 -5.61 -2.56 -0.59
C SER A 40 -6.91 -2.04 -1.22
N MET A 41 -7.36 -0.85 -0.80
CA MET A 41 -8.55 -0.19 -1.35
C MET A 41 -8.41 0.17 -2.85
N MET A 42 -7.20 0.32 -3.37
CA MET A 42 -6.95 0.53 -4.81
C MET A 42 -6.95 -0.80 -5.59
N GLU A 43 -6.55 -1.90 -4.95
CA GLU A 43 -6.44 -3.22 -5.59
C GLU A 43 -7.76 -4.02 -5.51
N GLY A 44 -8.67 -3.66 -4.60
CA GLY A 44 -9.97 -4.31 -4.41
C GLY A 44 -11.17 -3.63 -5.06
N GLY A 45 -10.99 -2.50 -5.76
CA GLY A 45 -12.09 -1.63 -6.19
C GLY A 45 -12.20 -1.45 -7.70
N GLY A 46 -12.91 -2.35 -8.37
CA GLY A 46 -13.48 -2.03 -9.68
C GLY A 46 -14.60 -1.00 -9.53
N GLY A 47 -14.40 0.24 -10.01
CA GLY A 47 -15.47 1.21 -10.19
C GLY A 47 -15.02 2.67 -10.34
N PRO A 48 -15.30 3.37 -11.45
CA PRO A 48 -15.14 4.81 -11.55
C PRO A 48 -16.23 5.51 -10.72
N GLY A 49 -15.92 5.88 -9.48
CA GLY A 49 -16.90 6.60 -8.65
C GLY A 49 -16.48 6.95 -7.21
N GLY A 50 -15.22 6.77 -6.83
CA GLY A 50 -14.80 6.80 -5.42
C GLY A 50 -13.99 8.01 -4.96
N PHE A 51 -14.06 9.17 -5.61
CA PHE A 51 -13.48 10.42 -5.08
C PHE A 51 -14.36 11.62 -5.45
N GLY A 52 -15.47 11.76 -4.73
CA GLY A 52 -16.40 12.88 -4.89
C GLY A 52 -16.97 13.33 -3.56
N GLY A 53 -16.31 14.30 -2.92
CA GLY A 53 -16.98 15.31 -2.08
C GLY A 53 -16.30 15.67 -0.75
N PRO A 54 -16.33 16.94 -0.30
CA PRO A 54 -16.27 18.19 -1.04
C PRO A 54 -14.90 18.87 -0.92
N GLN A 55 -14.56 19.61 -1.97
CA GLN A 55 -13.60 20.70 -2.00
C GLN A 55 -14.17 21.91 -1.24
N HIS A 56 -13.28 22.78 -0.76
CA HIS A 56 -13.57 24.06 -0.13
C HIS A 56 -14.49 24.96 -0.98
#